data_AF-A0A9D5JXB2-F1
#
_entry.id   AF-A0A9D5JXB2-F1
#
_cell.length_a   1.000
_cell.length_b   1.000
_cell.length_c   1.000
_cell.angle_alpha   90.00
_cell.angle_beta   90.00
_cell.angle_gamma   90.00
#
_symmetry.space_group_name_H-M   'P 1'
#
loop_
_entity.id
_entity.type
_entity.pdbx_description
1 polymer ?
#
loop_
_entity_poly.entity_id
_entity_poly.type
_entity_poly.pdbx_seq_one_letter_code
_entity_poly.pdbx_strand_id
1 'polypeptide(L)'
;MSQEQIFYAGKIPFKAVHFSHGILWMLLWGWNIGLVLSWWHMLGKRITITSQRVAVTQGIFAQRVEEVEYYRVHDTTHQYDGLLQRLVGVGTITLFSDDATAPTLSFIIPNPEYSREQIRRGVNRERQKMKTIQFD
;
A
#
# COMPACT_ATOMS: atom_id res chain seq x y z
N MET A 1 -43.01 50.89 -34.87
CA MET A 1 -42.45 49.97 -33.86
C MET A 1 -41.80 48.83 -34.61
N SER A 2 -40.48 48.69 -34.57
CA SER A 2 -39.76 47.64 -35.30
C SER A 2 -40.06 46.29 -34.65
N GLN A 3 -40.60 45.34 -35.39
CA GLN A 3 -40.85 43.99 -34.88
C GLN A 3 -39.52 43.27 -34.65
N GLU A 4 -39.37 42.69 -33.46
CA GLU A 4 -38.19 41.92 -33.07
C GLU A 4 -38.20 40.55 -33.76
N GLN A 5 -37.16 40.26 -34.53
CA GLN A 5 -37.02 38.99 -35.25
C GLN A 5 -36.12 38.05 -34.44
N ILE A 6 -36.67 36.92 -33.98
CA ILE A 6 -35.93 35.92 -33.19
C ILE A 6 -35.23 34.95 -34.14
N PHE A 7 -33.90 35.04 -34.21
CA PHE A 7 -33.07 34.23 -35.11
C PHE A 7 -32.85 32.79 -34.62
N TYR A 8 -32.98 32.52 -33.32
CA TYR A 8 -32.85 31.17 -32.76
C TYR A 8 -33.57 31.08 -31.41
N ALA A 9 -34.52 30.16 -31.30
CA ALA A 9 -35.21 29.85 -30.04
C ALA A 9 -35.13 28.34 -29.80
N GLY A 10 -34.15 27.90 -29.02
CA GLY A 10 -33.92 26.49 -28.74
C GLY A 10 -33.15 26.26 -27.44
N LYS A 11 -33.24 25.06 -26.88
CA LYS A 11 -32.43 24.66 -25.72
C LYS A 11 -30.99 24.43 -26.17
N ILE A 12 -30.04 24.87 -25.36
CA ILE A 12 -28.60 24.70 -25.64
C ILE A 12 -28.30 23.20 -25.83
N PRO A 13 -27.64 22.79 -26.93
CA PRO A 13 -27.38 21.38 -27.17
C PRO A 13 -26.44 20.81 -26.12
N PHE A 14 -26.72 19.59 -25.65
CA PHE A 14 -25.92 18.89 -24.63
C PHE A 14 -24.42 18.85 -24.96
N LYS A 15 -24.08 18.72 -26.25
CA LYS A 15 -22.69 18.74 -26.73
C LYS A 15 -21.96 20.04 -26.42
N ALA A 16 -22.64 21.20 -26.44
CA ALA A 16 -22.04 22.50 -26.13
C ALA A 16 -21.74 22.66 -24.62
N VAL A 17 -22.63 22.14 -23.76
CA VAL A 17 -22.45 22.17 -22.30
C VAL A 17 -21.32 21.23 -21.86
N HIS A 18 -21.26 20.04 -22.46
CA HIS A 18 -20.24 19.04 -22.14
C HIS A 18 -18.84 19.47 -22.61
N PHE A 19 -18.72 20.17 -23.74
CA PHE A 19 -17.43 20.67 -24.23
C PHE A 19 -16.90 21.84 -23.40
N SER A 20 -17.76 22.71 -22.88
CA SER A 20 -17.30 23.84 -22.06
C SER A 20 -16.80 23.41 -20.67
N HIS A 21 -17.24 22.24 -20.17
CA HIS A 21 -16.87 21.72 -18.85
C HIS A 21 -15.93 20.50 -18.91
N GLY A 22 -15.50 20.07 -20.10
CA GLY A 22 -14.86 18.76 -20.32
C GLY A 22 -13.62 18.51 -19.46
N ILE A 23 -12.74 19.50 -19.28
CA ILE A 23 -11.49 19.32 -18.53
C ILE A 23 -11.73 19.14 -17.02
N LEU A 24 -12.75 19.84 -16.49
CA LEU A 24 -13.13 19.80 -15.09
C LEU A 24 -13.80 18.46 -14.74
N TRP A 25 -14.69 17.98 -15.61
CA TRP A 25 -15.29 16.64 -15.46
C TRP A 25 -14.26 15.53 -15.61
N MET A 26 -13.29 15.66 -16.51
CA MET A 26 -12.23 14.68 -16.68
C MET A 26 -11.28 14.62 -15.48
N LEU A 27 -10.96 15.77 -14.88
CA LEU A 27 -10.19 15.86 -13.63
C LEU A 27 -10.97 15.27 -12.46
N LEU A 28 -12.26 15.60 -12.31
CA LEU A 28 -13.09 15.06 -11.25
C LEU A 28 -13.24 13.54 -11.39
N TRP A 29 -13.68 13.03 -12.55
CA TRP A 29 -13.90 11.60 -12.72
C TRP A 29 -12.60 10.80 -12.76
N GLY A 30 -11.58 11.28 -13.49
CA GLY A 30 -10.29 10.60 -13.58
C GLY A 30 -9.56 10.51 -12.23
N TRP A 31 -9.55 11.59 -11.46
CA TRP A 31 -8.96 11.60 -10.12
C TRP A 31 -9.71 10.70 -9.14
N ASN A 32 -11.05 10.76 -9.15
CA ASN A 32 -11.87 9.92 -8.28
C ASN A 32 -11.72 8.42 -8.62
N ILE A 33 -11.63 8.06 -9.90
CA ILE A 33 -11.37 6.67 -10.31
C ILE A 33 -10.03 6.17 -9.78
N GLY A 34 -8.97 6.98 -9.86
CA GLY A 34 -7.66 6.64 -9.30
C GLY A 34 -7.71 6.40 -7.79
N LEU A 35 -8.44 7.23 -7.04
CA LEU A 35 -8.64 7.04 -5.61
C LEU A 35 -9.40 5.75 -5.30
N VAL A 36 -10.46 5.45 -6.05
CA VAL A 36 -11.25 4.22 -5.87
C VAL A 36 -10.40 2.98 -6.15
N LEU A 37 -9.58 2.98 -7.22
CA LEU A 37 -8.67 1.87 -7.53
C LEU A 37 -7.60 1.68 -6.44
N SER A 38 -7.00 2.77 -5.96
CA SER A 38 -6.02 2.74 -4.87
C SER A 38 -6.63 2.20 -3.57
N TRP A 39 -7.83 2.67 -3.23
CA TRP A 39 -8.57 2.20 -2.07
C TRP A 39 -8.94 0.71 -2.18
N TRP A 40 -9.38 0.27 -3.36
CA TRP A 40 -9.64 -1.14 -3.64
C TRP A 40 -8.38 -1.99 -3.41
N HIS A 41 -7.21 -1.53 -3.89
CA HIS A 41 -5.95 -2.23 -3.70
C HIS A 41 -5.50 -2.26 -2.23
N MET A 42 -5.81 -1.22 -1.46
CA MET A 42 -5.54 -1.16 -0.02
C MET A 42 -6.34 -2.21 0.75
N LEU A 43 -7.62 -2.40 0.42
CA LEU A 43 -8.50 -3.36 1.12
C LEU A 43 -7.97 -4.81 1.07
N GLY A 44 -7.24 -5.15 0.01
CA GLY A 44 -6.65 -6.47 -0.17
C GLY A 44 -5.30 -6.68 0.51
N LYS A 45 -4.74 -5.71 1.24
CA LYS A 45 -3.43 -5.81 1.88
C LYS A 45 -3.54 -5.62 3.38
N ARG A 46 -3.09 -6.61 4.15
CA ARG A 46 -3.05 -6.54 5.62
C ARG A 46 -1.71 -7.06 6.11
N ILE A 47 -1.10 -6.32 7.04
CA ILE A 47 0.19 -6.68 7.65
C ILE A 47 -0.03 -6.83 9.15
N THR A 48 0.50 -7.92 9.71
CA THR A 48 0.47 -8.19 11.15
C THR A 48 1.88 -8.44 11.63
N ILE A 49 2.40 -7.53 12.44
CA ILE A 49 3.70 -7.66 13.09
C ILE A 49 3.46 -8.04 14.54
N THR A 50 4.01 -9.17 14.96
CA THR A 50 3.88 -9.67 16.33
C THR A 50 5.25 -9.69 17.01
N SER A 51 5.32 -10.24 18.23
CA SER A 51 6.60 -10.45 18.93
C SER A 51 7.37 -11.69 18.46
N GLN A 52 6.74 -12.58 17.67
CA GLN A 52 7.30 -13.89 17.28
C GLN A 52 7.34 -14.12 15.76
N ARG A 53 6.47 -13.43 15.01
CA ARG A 53 6.29 -13.60 13.56
C ARG A 53 5.78 -12.33 12.89
N VAL A 54 6.03 -12.23 11.59
CA VAL A 54 5.39 -11.27 10.68
C VAL A 54 4.53 -12.05 9.69
N ALA A 55 3.28 -11.62 9.52
CA ALA A 55 2.34 -12.18 8.57
C ALA A 55 1.86 -11.08 7.60
N VAL A 56 1.92 -11.37 6.30
CA VAL A 56 1.43 -10.50 5.23
C VAL A 56 0.30 -11.23 4.51
N THR A 57 -0.88 -10.64 4.54
CA THR A 57 -2.05 -11.13 3.82
C THR A 57 -2.26 -10.27 2.58
N GLN A 58 -2.36 -10.92 1.43
CA GLN A 58 -2.58 -10.28 0.13
C GLN A 58 -3.77 -10.93 -0.59
N GLY A 59 -4.66 -10.11 -1.13
CA GLY A 59 -5.82 -10.54 -1.92
C GLY A 59 -7.15 -10.10 -1.33
N ILE A 60 -8.12 -9.88 -2.22
CA ILE A 60 -9.48 -9.41 -1.88
C ILE A 60 -10.46 -10.58 -1.91
N PHE A 61 -10.39 -11.41 -2.96
CA PHE A 61 -11.23 -12.60 -3.14
C PHE A 61 -10.49 -13.90 -2.80
N ALA A 62 -9.26 -14.06 -3.31
CA ALA A 62 -8.38 -15.16 -2.97
C ALA A 62 -7.25 -14.63 -2.09
N GLN A 63 -7.32 -14.90 -0.79
CA GLN A 63 -6.33 -14.43 0.17
C GLN A 63 -5.14 -15.40 0.21
N ARG A 64 -3.95 -14.87 -0.05
CA ARG A 64 -2.68 -15.54 0.19
C ARG A 64 -2.08 -14.95 1.47
N VAL A 65 -1.79 -15.81 2.44
CA VAL A 65 -1.11 -15.43 3.68
C VAL A 65 0.31 -15.97 3.63
N GLU A 66 1.27 -15.09 3.80
CA GLU A 66 2.68 -15.44 3.89
C GLU A 66 3.20 -15.05 5.27
N GLU A 67 3.68 -16.04 6.02
CA GLU A 67 4.14 -15.87 7.40
C GLU A 67 5.61 -16.23 7.51
N VAL A 68 6.38 -15.40 8.23
CA VAL A 68 7.78 -15.67 8.55
C VAL A 68 7.98 -15.53 10.05
N GLU A 69 8.41 -16.62 10.68
CA GLU A 69 8.74 -16.68 12.10
C GLU A 69 10.12 -16.09 12.37
N TYR A 70 10.25 -15.35 13.46
CA TYR A 70 11.46 -14.55 13.75
C TYR A 70 12.72 -15.37 13.98
N TYR A 71 12.61 -16.60 14.45
CA TYR A 71 13.78 -17.46 14.59
C TYR A 71 14.36 -17.90 13.24
N ARG A 72 13.57 -17.86 12.15
CA ARG A 72 14.01 -18.16 10.78
C ARG A 72 14.53 -16.94 10.03
N VAL A 73 14.39 -15.74 10.60
CA VAL A 73 14.84 -14.49 9.99
C VAL A 73 16.33 -14.31 10.25
N HIS A 74 17.14 -14.32 9.20
CA HIS A 74 18.57 -14.07 9.29
C HIS A 74 18.88 -12.56 9.31
N ASP A 75 18.28 -11.82 8.38
CA ASP A 75 18.52 -10.39 8.24
C ASP A 75 17.24 -9.63 7.89
N THR A 76 17.23 -8.34 8.18
CA THR A 76 16.12 -7.42 7.88
C THR A 76 16.71 -6.17 7.27
N THR A 77 16.12 -5.68 6.18
CA THR A 77 16.49 -4.40 5.57
C THR A 77 15.27 -3.50 5.41
N HIS A 78 15.50 -2.20 5.33
CA HIS A 78 14.48 -1.23 4.96
C HIS A 78 15.01 -0.36 3.83
N GLN A 79 14.15 0.03 2.91
CA GLN A 79 14.47 0.91 1.80
C GLN A 79 13.33 1.89 1.51
N TYR A 80 13.70 3.05 0.97
CA TYR A 80 12.78 4.01 0.38
C TYR A 80 13.06 4.02 -1.11
N ASP A 81 12.08 3.62 -1.94
CA ASP A 81 12.30 3.47 -3.38
C ASP A 81 12.31 4.83 -4.12
N GLY A 82 12.00 5.94 -3.43
CA GLY A 82 12.07 7.28 -4.00
C GLY A 82 11.88 8.42 -3.01
N LEU A 83 12.09 9.66 -3.46
CA LEU A 83 11.95 10.87 -2.65
C LEU A 83 10.52 11.07 -2.13
N LEU A 84 9.50 10.74 -2.94
CA LEU A 84 8.11 10.84 -2.54
C LEU A 84 7.76 9.89 -1.39
N GLN A 85 8.25 8.64 -1.44
CA GLN A 85 8.09 7.68 -0.34
C GLN A 85 8.71 8.20 0.96
N ARG A 86 9.93 8.77 0.86
CA ARG A 86 10.61 9.40 2.00
C ARG A 86 9.85 10.60 2.56
N LEU A 87 9.25 11.43 1.70
CA LEU A 87 8.44 12.59 2.12
C LEU A 87 7.13 12.17 2.79
N VAL A 88 6.48 11.10 2.30
CA VAL A 88 5.24 10.56 2.87
C VAL A 88 5.51 9.69 4.10
N GLY A 89 6.77 9.36 4.40
CA GLY A 89 7.16 8.52 5.55
C GLY A 89 6.80 7.05 5.39
N VAL A 90 6.67 6.58 4.16
CA VAL A 90 6.34 5.19 3.82
C VAL A 90 7.55 4.55 3.15
N GLY A 91 7.87 3.31 3.49
CA GLY A 91 8.92 2.58 2.80
C GLY A 91 8.70 1.07 2.86
N THR A 92 9.63 0.35 2.25
CA THR A 92 9.55 -1.10 2.09
C THR A 92 10.51 -1.77 3.08
N ILE A 93 9.99 -2.72 3.86
CA ILE A 93 10.81 -3.62 4.68
C ILE A 93 10.92 -4.94 3.95
N THR A 94 12.12 -5.50 3.91
CA THR A 94 12.40 -6.83 3.37
C THR A 94 13.04 -7.69 4.45
N LEU A 95 12.41 -8.82 4.73
CA LEU A 95 12.90 -9.84 5.65
C LEU A 95 13.55 -10.96 4.83
N PHE A 96 14.75 -11.36 5.22
CA PHE A 96 15.46 -12.49 4.64
C PHE A 96 15.36 -13.68 5.59
N SER A 97 14.83 -14.79 5.09
CA SER A 97 14.69 -16.03 5.84
C SER A 97 15.50 -17.14 5.21
N ASP A 98 15.98 -18.05 6.07
CA ASP A 98 16.71 -19.24 5.64
C ASP A 98 15.78 -20.38 5.17
N ASP A 99 14.46 -20.14 5.15
CA ASP A 99 13.45 -21.12 4.73
C ASP A 99 13.35 -21.23 3.20
N ALA A 100 13.28 -22.46 2.68
CA ALA A 100 13.22 -22.75 1.25
C ALA A 100 11.89 -22.32 0.62
N THR A 101 10.81 -22.27 1.40
CA THR A 101 9.47 -21.94 0.88
C THR A 101 9.19 -20.44 0.76
N ALA A 102 9.89 -19.61 1.54
CA ALA A 102 9.69 -18.15 1.56
C ALA A 102 11.01 -17.45 1.93
N PRO A 103 12.00 -17.40 1.01
CA PRO A 103 13.33 -16.87 1.31
C PRO A 103 13.33 -15.35 1.55
N THR A 104 12.35 -14.64 0.97
CA THR A 104 12.25 -13.18 1.07
C THR A 104 10.80 -12.75 1.25
N LEU A 105 10.52 -11.97 2.29
CA LEU A 105 9.21 -11.37 2.53
C LEU A 105 9.33 -9.85 2.54
N SER A 106 8.74 -9.19 1.54
CA SER A 106 8.75 -7.74 1.39
C SER A 106 7.36 -7.13 1.54
N PHE A 107 7.26 -6.02 2.27
CA PHE A 107 6.00 -5.30 2.47
C PHE A 107 6.22 -3.81 2.72
N ILE A 108 5.23 -3.01 2.34
CA ILE A 108 5.24 -1.55 2.49
C ILE A 108 4.61 -1.19 3.85
N ILE A 109 5.27 -0.34 4.62
CA ILE A 109 4.81 0.08 5.94
C ILE A 109 5.13 1.56 6.20
N PRO A 110 4.28 2.30 6.94
CA PRO A 110 4.65 3.60 7.47
C PRO A 110 5.79 3.48 8.49
N ASN A 111 6.67 4.47 8.53
CA ASN A 111 7.83 4.55 9.43
C ASN A 111 8.65 3.23 9.42
N PRO A 112 9.26 2.86 8.28
CA PRO A 112 9.91 1.57 8.13
C PRO A 112 11.11 1.39 9.08
N GLU A 113 11.77 2.48 9.48
CA GLU A 113 12.87 2.45 10.45
C GLU A 113 12.40 1.98 11.83
N TYR A 114 11.33 2.59 12.36
CA TYR A 114 10.74 2.20 13.64
C TYR A 114 10.24 0.76 13.62
N SER A 115 9.51 0.38 12.58
CA SER A 115 8.95 -0.96 12.43
C SER A 115 10.05 -2.03 12.30
N ARG A 116 11.13 -1.75 11.56
CA ARG A 116 12.29 -2.64 11.48
C ARG A 116 12.94 -2.83 12.85
N GLU A 117 13.09 -1.77 13.64
CA GLU A 117 13.68 -1.89 14.98
C GLU A 117 12.81 -2.76 15.90
N GLN A 118 11.48 -2.69 15.81
CA GLN A 118 10.58 -3.60 16.54
C GLN A 118 10.77 -5.06 16.12
N ILE A 119 10.86 -5.31 14.81
CA ILE A 119 11.10 -6.66 14.28
C ILE A 119 12.47 -7.17 14.77
N ARG A 120 13.52 -6.36 14.68
CA ARG A 120 14.87 -6.71 15.13
C ARG A 120 14.90 -7.10 16.61
N ARG A 121 14.16 -6.37 17.46
CA ARG A 121 14.01 -6.70 18.89
C ARG A 121 13.29 -8.03 19.10
N GLY A 122 12.23 -8.30 18.34
CA GLY A 122 11.53 -9.59 18.36
C GLY A 122 12.44 -10.75 17.97
N VAL A 123 13.20 -10.60 16.87
CA VAL A 123 14.20 -11.58 16.40
C VAL A 123 15.26 -11.86 17.47
N ASN A 124 15.84 -10.82 18.07
CA ASN A 124 16.83 -11.00 19.13
C ASN A 124 16.28 -11.73 20.35
N ARG A 125 15.02 -11.46 20.74
CA ARG A 125 14.36 -12.11 21.86
C ARG A 125 14.17 -13.61 21.60
N GLU A 126 13.69 -13.98 20.41
CA GLU A 126 13.51 -15.40 20.06
C GLU A 126 14.86 -16.13 19.94
N ARG A 127 15.90 -15.48 19.39
CA ARG A 127 17.26 -16.03 19.37
C ARG A 127 17.84 -16.26 20.77
N GLN A 128 17.58 -15.35 21.71
CA GLN A 128 18.02 -15.52 23.11
C GLN A 128 17.33 -16.72 23.77
N LYS A 129 16.01 -16.89 23.58
CA LYS A 129 15.27 -18.05 24.08
C LYS A 129 15.80 -19.37 23.54
N MET A 130 16.14 -19.42 22.25
CA MET A 130 16.71 -20.64 21.66
C MET A 130 18.09 -20.96 22.21
N LYS A 131 18.92 -19.94 22.46
CA LYS A 131 20.22 -20.13 23.10
C LYS A 131 20.04 -20.74 24.49
N THR A 132 19.13 -20.23 25.31
CA THR A 132 18.93 -20.75 26.68
C THR A 132 18.49 -22.21 26.72
N ILE A 133 17.74 -22.70 25.73
CA ILE A 133 17.29 -24.10 25.68
C ILE A 133 18.43 -25.08 25.37
N GLN A 134 19.51 -24.64 24.72
CA GLN A 134 20.64 -25.52 24.38
C GLN A 134 21.64 -25.73 25.53
N PHE A 135 21.52 -24.97 26.62
CA PHE A 135 22.47 -25.02 27.74
C PHE A 135 21.93 -25.75 28.98
N ASP A 136 20.74 -26.36 28.89
CA ASP A 136 20.10 -27.18 29.94
C ASP A 136 20.03 -28.64 29.48
#